data_AF-A0A369YIT0-F1
#
_entry.id   AF-A0A369YIT0-F1
#
_cell.length_a   1.000
_cell.length_b   1.000
_cell.length_c   1.000
_cell.angle_alpha   90.00
_cell.angle_beta   90.00
_cell.angle_gamma   90.00
#
_symmetry.space_group_name_H-M   'P 1'
#
loop_
_entity.id
_entity.type
_entity.pdbx_description
1 polymer ?
#
loop_
_entity_poly.entity_id
_entity_poly.type
_entity_poly.pdbx_seq_one_letter_code
_entity_poly.pdbx_strand_id
1 'polypeptide(L)'
;MKAYEYIYFDDEPTKEEVLEAISNCEWKCFKSSGFDLGWVAKGILEEKYNDWEMWDEDDTVYLVVREFNDDYWELHKVSICHSISAVSEEIYFDE
;
A
#
# COMPACT_ATOMS: atom_id res chain seq x y z
N MET A 1 -18.13 3.07 5.27
CA MET A 1 -16.96 2.71 4.43
C MET A 1 -16.37 4.00 3.93
N LYS A 2 -15.06 4.15 4.06
CA LYS A 2 -14.30 5.26 3.49
C LYS A 2 -13.67 4.82 2.16
N ALA A 3 -13.30 5.80 1.34
CA ALA A 3 -12.56 5.57 0.12
C ALA A 3 -11.07 5.76 0.38
N TYR A 4 -10.28 4.85 -0.16
CA TYR A 4 -8.83 4.83 -0.08
C TYR A 4 -8.26 4.68 -1.48
N GLU A 5 -7.00 5.00 -1.62
CA GLU A 5 -6.24 4.83 -2.84
C GLU A 5 -4.98 4.02 -2.54
N TYR A 6 -4.54 3.21 -3.50
CA TYR A 6 -3.30 2.46 -3.36
C TYR A 6 -2.50 2.36 -4.66
N ILE A 7 -1.19 2.21 -4.51
CA ILE A 7 -0.25 1.85 -5.58
C ILE A 7 0.36 0.51 -5.20
N TYR A 8 0.56 -0.36 -6.19
CA TYR A 8 1.05 -1.72 -6.03
C TYR A 8 2.45 -1.88 -6.61
N PHE A 9 3.32 -2.55 -5.87
CA PHE A 9 4.64 -2.98 -6.29
C PHE A 9 4.82 -4.47 -5.97
N ASP A 10 5.34 -5.21 -6.95
CA ASP A 10 5.62 -6.64 -6.87
C ASP A 10 6.89 -6.93 -6.03
N ASP A 11 7.89 -6.05 -6.08
CA ASP A 11 9.12 -6.11 -5.29
C ASP A 11 9.26 -4.88 -4.37
N GLU A 12 10.32 -4.83 -3.55
CA GLU A 12 10.63 -3.71 -2.66
C GLU A 12 10.97 -2.44 -3.47
N PRO A 13 10.10 -1.41 -3.47
CA PRO A 13 10.35 -0.24 -4.28
C PRO A 13 11.38 0.66 -3.58
N THR A 14 12.21 1.32 -4.38
CA THR A 14 13.03 2.42 -3.89
C THR A 14 12.16 3.65 -3.61
N LYS A 15 12.71 4.58 -2.80
CA LYS A 15 12.05 5.87 -2.55
C LYS A 15 11.73 6.63 -3.85
N GLU A 16 12.63 6.58 -4.83
CA GLU A 16 12.46 7.27 -6.11
C GLU A 16 11.30 6.67 -6.92
N GLU A 17 11.18 5.33 -6.95
CA GLU A 17 10.06 4.64 -7.62
C GLU A 17 8.71 4.95 -6.97
N VAL A 18 8.66 5.00 -5.64
CA VAL A 18 7.44 5.39 -4.91
C VAL A 18 7.03 6.83 -5.28
N LEU A 19 7.97 7.77 -5.25
CA LEU A 19 7.69 9.17 -5.56
C LEU A 19 7.30 9.36 -7.04
N GLU A 20 7.92 8.63 -7.96
CA GLU A 20 7.56 8.64 -9.37
C GLU A 20 6.13 8.13 -9.58
N ALA A 21 5.77 7.00 -8.98
CA ALA A 21 4.42 6.43 -9.11
C ALA A 21 3.34 7.34 -8.52
N ILE A 22 3.64 8.01 -7.39
CA ILE A 22 2.75 9.02 -6.79
C ILE A 22 2.56 10.21 -7.75
N SER A 23 3.66 10.72 -8.33
CA SER A 23 3.66 11.84 -9.28
C SER A 23 2.90 11.50 -10.57
N ASN A 24 3.00 10.25 -11.04
CA ASN A 24 2.29 9.74 -12.22
C ASN A 24 0.80 9.44 -11.96
N CYS A 25 0.31 9.64 -10.73
CA CYS A 25 -1.08 9.40 -10.34
C CYS A 25 -1.55 7.95 -10.62
N GLU A 26 -0.71 6.94 -10.38
CA GLU A 26 -1.02 5.52 -10.63
C GLU A 26 -1.96 4.88 -9.59
N TRP A 27 -2.71 5.72 -8.87
CA TRP A 27 -3.58 5.35 -7.78
C TRP A 27 -4.77 4.49 -8.24
N LYS A 28 -4.96 3.36 -7.56
CA LYS A 28 -6.14 2.50 -7.67
C LYS A 28 -7.08 2.76 -6.50
N CYS A 29 -8.37 2.88 -6.77
CA CYS A 29 -9.37 3.10 -5.73
C CYS A 29 -9.70 1.81 -4.96
N PHE A 30 -9.91 1.93 -3.66
CA PHE A 30 -10.35 0.86 -2.77
C PHE A 30 -11.36 1.38 -1.74
N LYS A 31 -12.33 0.55 -1.32
CA LYS A 31 -13.29 0.92 -0.27
C LYS A 31 -13.09 0.02 0.92
N SER A 32 -12.93 0.62 2.10
CA SER A 32 -12.71 -0.14 3.33
C SER A 32 -13.49 0.46 4.51
N SER A 33 -13.76 -0.38 5.49
CA SER A 33 -14.17 0.02 6.83
C SER A 33 -13.01 0.04 7.84
N GLY A 34 -11.77 -0.17 7.36
CA GLY A 34 -10.55 -0.09 8.18
C GLY A 34 -10.41 1.25 8.88
N PHE A 35 -9.78 1.22 10.05
CA PHE A 35 -9.58 2.41 10.89
C PHE A 35 -8.22 3.08 10.65
N ASP A 36 -7.25 2.34 10.09
CA ASP A 36 -5.87 2.74 9.83
C ASP A 36 -5.40 2.16 8.48
N LEU A 37 -4.36 2.77 7.87
CA LEU A 37 -3.91 2.41 6.52
C LEU A 37 -3.31 0.99 6.46
N GLY A 38 -2.73 0.49 7.55
CA GLY A 38 -2.29 -0.90 7.66
C GLY A 38 -3.44 -1.91 7.54
N TRP A 39 -4.57 -1.66 8.20
CA TRP A 39 -5.78 -2.48 8.01
C TRP A 39 -6.33 -2.41 6.59
N VAL A 40 -6.22 -1.24 5.96
CA VAL A 40 -6.64 -1.04 4.57
C VAL A 40 -5.73 -1.84 3.63
N ALA A 41 -4.40 -1.77 3.80
CA ALA A 41 -3.42 -2.54 3.03
C ALA A 41 -3.70 -4.05 3.12
N LYS A 42 -4.02 -4.55 4.32
CA LYS A 42 -4.44 -5.94 4.50
C LYS A 42 -5.72 -6.26 3.73
N GLY A 43 -6.74 -5.40 3.82
CA GLY A 43 -7.99 -5.59 3.08
C GLY A 43 -7.79 -5.59 1.56
N ILE A 44 -6.87 -4.78 1.05
CA ILE A 44 -6.49 -4.78 -0.38
C ILE A 44 -5.85 -6.12 -0.73
N LEU A 45 -4.89 -6.60 0.06
CA LEU A 45 -4.26 -7.91 -0.15
C LEU A 45 -5.30 -9.04 -0.16
N GLU A 46 -6.23 -9.06 0.81
CA GLU A 46 -7.28 -10.08 0.88
C GLU A 46 -8.18 -10.12 -0.37
N GLU A 47 -8.37 -8.98 -1.05
CA GLU A 47 -9.14 -8.92 -2.29
C GLU A 47 -8.28 -9.22 -3.54
N LYS A 48 -6.97 -8.96 -3.48
CA LYS A 48 -6.08 -8.95 -4.65
C LYS A 48 -5.04 -10.05 -4.71
N TYR A 49 -4.81 -10.81 -3.65
CA TYR A 49 -3.77 -11.85 -3.61
C TYR A 49 -3.88 -12.83 -4.79
N ASN A 50 -5.10 -13.17 -5.22
CA ASN A 50 -5.34 -14.07 -6.35
C ASN A 50 -5.03 -13.42 -7.70
N ASP A 51 -5.37 -12.13 -7.88
CA ASP A 51 -5.03 -11.35 -9.08
C ASP A 51 -3.51 -11.13 -9.19
N TRP A 52 -2.81 -11.05 -8.05
CA TRP A 52 -1.35 -10.87 -7.98
C TRP A 52 -0.58 -12.17 -7.99
N GLU A 53 -1.26 -13.31 -8.19
CA GLU A 53 -0.64 -14.62 -8.25
C GLU A 53 0.25 -14.92 -7.03
N MET A 54 -0.15 -14.44 -5.85
CA MET A 54 0.52 -14.74 -4.59
C MET A 54 0.04 -16.11 -4.11
N TRP A 55 0.91 -17.12 -4.22
CA TRP A 55 0.58 -18.52 -3.93
C TRP A 55 1.48 -19.12 -2.85
N ASP A 56 2.67 -18.57 -2.66
CA ASP A 56 3.65 -18.99 -1.68
C ASP A 56 3.54 -18.16 -0.39
N GLU A 57 3.85 -18.78 0.75
CA GLU A 57 3.74 -18.13 2.06
C GLU A 57 4.75 -16.99 2.26
N ASP A 58 5.84 -17.03 1.49
CA ASP A 58 6.90 -16.02 1.46
C ASP A 58 6.64 -14.91 0.42
N ASP A 59 5.57 -15.01 -0.38
CA ASP A 59 5.21 -13.94 -1.31
C ASP A 59 4.86 -12.68 -0.53
N THR A 60 5.60 -11.61 -0.81
CA THR A 60 5.36 -10.29 -0.21
C THR A 60 5.24 -9.25 -1.29
N VAL A 61 4.30 -8.32 -1.11
CA VAL A 61 4.10 -7.18 -2.02
C VAL A 61 4.12 -5.90 -1.21
N TYR A 62 4.34 -4.78 -1.91
CA TYR A 62 4.44 -3.47 -1.30
C TYR A 62 3.31 -2.59 -1.78
N LEU A 63 2.62 -1.97 -0.83
CA LEU A 63 1.45 -1.12 -1.07
C LEU A 63 1.68 0.25 -0.50
N VAL A 64 1.66 1.27 -1.36
CA VAL A 64 1.47 2.65 -0.90
C VAL A 64 -0.02 2.85 -0.74
N VAL A 65 -0.48 3.31 0.42
CA VAL A 65 -1.90 3.48 0.72
C VAL A 65 -2.15 4.88 1.27
N ARG A 66 -3.28 5.48 0.90
CA ARG A 66 -3.76 6.75 1.46
C ARG A 66 -5.28 6.82 1.54
N GLU A 67 -5.80 7.75 2.33
CA GLU A 67 -7.20 8.17 2.19
C GLU A 67 -7.39 8.89 0.84
N PHE A 68 -8.58 8.76 0.24
CA PHE A 68 -8.84 9.30 -1.08
C PHE A 68 -8.62 10.83 -1.15
N ASN A 69 -7.76 11.27 -2.09
CA ASN A 69 -7.31 12.67 -2.21
C ASN A 69 -6.57 13.24 -0.99
N ASP A 70 -6.03 12.39 -0.12
CA ASP A 70 -5.17 12.84 0.97
C ASP A 70 -3.70 12.99 0.50
N ASP A 71 -2.97 13.90 1.13
CA ASP A 71 -1.54 14.08 0.88
C ASP A 71 -0.69 13.10 1.72
N TYR A 72 -1.24 12.62 2.84
CA TYR A 72 -0.59 11.64 3.68
C TYR A 72 -0.76 10.22 3.13
N TRP A 73 0.36 9.52 3.00
CA TRP A 73 0.40 8.13 2.54
C TRP A 73 1.38 7.32 3.36
N GLU A 74 1.16 6.00 3.42
CA GLU A 74 2.02 5.04 4.09
C GLU A 74 2.42 3.92 3.13
N LEU A 75 3.68 3.47 3.22
CA LEU A 75 4.16 2.27 2.52
C LEU A 75 4.06 1.06 3.45
N HIS A 76 3.40 0.01 2.96
CA HIS A 76 3.18 -1.24 3.70
C HIS A 76 3.75 -2.42 2.93
N LYS A 77 4.59 -3.22 3.60
CA LYS A 77 4.93 -4.56 3.14
C LYS A 77 3.88 -5.53 3.66
N VAL A 78 3.22 -6.28 2.77
CA VAL A 78 2.15 -7.22 3.14
C VAL A 78 2.41 -8.60 2.56
N SER A 79 2.07 -9.64 3.32
CA SER A 79 2.13 -11.03 2.87
C SER A 79 0.90 -11.81 3.33
N ILE A 80 0.61 -12.93 2.67
CA ILE A 80 -0.54 -13.78 2.99
C ILE A 80 -0.43 -14.35 4.42
N CYS A 81 0.78 -14.70 4.85
CA CYS A 81 1.02 -15.33 6.15
C CYS A 81 1.33 -14.37 7.31
N HIS A 82 1.77 -13.13 7.05
CA HIS A 82 2.03 -12.14 8.11
C HIS A 82 1.75 -10.70 7.67
N SER A 83 0.89 -10.00 8.40
CA SER A 83 0.86 -8.53 8.37
C SER A 83 2.04 -8.00 9.20
N ILE A 84 3.22 -7.85 8.59
CA ILE A 84 4.35 -7.21 9.28
C ILE A 84 4.17 -5.70 9.18
N SER A 85 4.18 -5.07 10.35
CA SER A 85 4.04 -3.64 10.64
C SER A 85 4.70 -2.72 9.61
N ALA A 86 3.98 -1.64 9.27
CA ALA A 86 4.45 -0.48 8.53
C ALA A 86 5.77 0.04 9.10
N VAL A 87 6.76 0.28 8.23
CA VAL A 87 7.83 1.22 8.54
C VAL A 87 7.30 2.57 8.08
N SER A 88 6.61 3.28 8.96
CA SER A 88 6.26 4.67 8.74
C SER A 88 7.55 5.49 8.81
N GLU A 89 8.28 5.60 7.70
CA GLU A 89 9.27 6.68 7.58
C GLU A 89 8.46 7.96 7.34
N GLU A 90 8.29 8.77 8.38
CA GLU A 90 7.75 10.13 8.25
C GLU A 90 8.70 10.91 7.33
N ILE A 91 8.38 10.96 6.03
CA ILE A 91 9.14 11.76 5.09
C ILE A 91 8.77 13.23 5.36
N TYR A 92 9.54 13.89 6.24
CA TYR A 92 9.52 15.33 6.37
C TYR A 92 10.08 15.93 5.08
N PHE A 93 9.24 16.64 4.33
CA PHE A 93 9.68 17.53 3.28
C PHE A 93 10.23 18.80 3.96
N ASP A 94 11.54 18.98 3.97
CA ASP A 94 12.16 20.28 4.26
C ASP A 94 12.05 21.11 2.97
N GLU A 95 11.43 22.29 3.07
CA GLU A 95 11.26 23.29 1.98
C GLU A 95 12.60 23.81 1.42
#